data_AF-A0A2G6L002-F1
#
_entry.id   AF-A0A2G6L002-F1
#
_cell.length_a   1.000
_cell.length_b   1.000
_cell.length_c   1.000
_cell.angle_alpha   90.00
_cell.angle_beta   90.00
_cell.angle_gamma   90.00
#
_symmetry.space_group_name_H-M   'P 1'
#
loop_
_entity.id
_entity.type
_entity.pdbx_description
1 polymer ?
#
loop_
_entity_poly.entity_id
_entity_poly.type
_entity_poly.pdbx_seq_one_letter_code
_entity_poly.pdbx_strand_id
1 'polypeptide(L)'
;MRPPHYNKKTGKSICLNQARSGEPDIVMENTMRLLKQSAKALIAGNLAFALSLPVWAANGSADFTMNGTPVTTSSVDLETGVPTALKYTGGSNTCTDVEWFFRKEGQPDWENFAHVQTATLEKLWRAGTHELKMTATGFNGKWFFGLFGCDHTGQYDERTVNINIATSGFAQTKYPIMLVPGVMAFDNILGMEYFFRVADKIRESSDQTVVDVSLAAWQNTEDRGADLANKIIDVLLETDPDFYLNPTMKVNLIAHSHGSTTSRMAINILARHFQNQNENKPGKVASLTTVSGPHYGTPTADGTHWAMENWGFTGKLLGDFLIESLIGNIGGAAVAILSGHANEYPEQDIKHVLRDFTQKGMARFNTCYPSAGLPQGGKYFIEPPLDGVEESISLPIVDGQVTVTDCQGYLNANANNNNNNNNNNDDNILPPFFVPGTHFSAQAPITLAETPNDAYGAGTETLIGPVYGNGLGDETVPTDPNAVRYFSFTGIGEWNTMFNKEGLAANEQDYTDPALLVIQSMFTIVGERTDESFFGQWLAELVEDFTTGSDPTLRNRGYTGESDAFIPVDSTRFGEFIGSFGPWNHLDEMNAFLGSIPANADQPLTVYEDHVNRLQQGGL
;
A
#
# COMPACT_ATOMS: atom_id res chain seq x y z
N MET A 1 21.07 60.30 -35.31
CA MET A 1 21.62 60.20 -36.68
C MET A 1 21.39 58.78 -37.19
N ARG A 2 21.49 58.55 -38.51
CA ARG A 2 21.63 57.23 -39.19
C ARG A 2 23.12 56.78 -39.19
N PRO A 3 23.53 55.62 -39.76
CA PRO A 3 22.90 54.29 -40.02
C PRO A 3 23.85 53.16 -39.48
N PRO A 4 24.07 51.94 -40.07
CA PRO A 4 23.38 51.08 -41.08
C PRO A 4 23.09 49.65 -40.49
N HIS A 5 23.01 48.46 -41.16
CA HIS A 5 22.97 47.88 -42.54
C HIS A 5 22.08 46.60 -42.43
N TYR A 6 21.24 46.07 -43.35
CA TYR A 6 20.90 46.28 -44.77
C TYR A 6 21.86 45.63 -45.81
N ASN A 7 21.51 44.63 -46.65
CA ASN A 7 20.30 43.80 -46.89
C ASN A 7 20.63 42.67 -47.94
N LYS A 8 19.64 41.82 -48.33
CA LYS A 8 19.63 40.85 -49.45
C LYS A 8 20.20 41.40 -50.78
N LYS A 9 20.69 40.50 -51.65
CA LYS A 9 20.86 40.73 -53.09
C LYS A 9 20.13 39.69 -53.94
N THR A 10 19.51 40.15 -55.03
CA THR A 10 18.87 39.35 -56.07
C THR A 10 19.69 39.37 -57.37
N GLY A 11 19.41 38.42 -58.26
CA GLY A 11 19.87 38.47 -59.66
C GLY A 11 19.11 39.53 -60.46
N LYS A 12 19.86 40.40 -61.15
CA LYS A 12 19.41 41.29 -62.23
C LYS A 12 19.18 40.50 -63.53
N SER A 13 18.56 40.98 -64.60
CA SER A 13 17.60 42.07 -64.89
C SER A 13 17.48 42.20 -66.43
N ILE A 14 16.42 42.79 -66.96
CA ILE A 14 16.49 43.75 -68.10
C ILE A 14 15.14 44.48 -68.22
N CYS A 15 15.17 45.75 -68.61
CA CYS A 15 13.99 46.57 -68.88
C CYS A 15 13.96 46.99 -70.35
N LEU A 16 12.78 47.22 -70.91
CA LEU A 16 12.59 48.10 -72.06
C LEU A 16 11.23 48.80 -71.94
N ASN A 17 11.21 50.10 -72.27
CA ASN A 17 9.99 50.89 -72.45
C ASN A 17 9.37 50.51 -73.84
N GLN A 18 8.18 50.96 -74.28
CA GLN A 18 7.56 52.27 -74.10
C GLN A 18 6.11 52.29 -74.65
N ALA A 19 5.45 53.44 -74.53
CA ALA A 19 4.29 53.91 -75.30
C ALA A 19 2.87 53.41 -74.91
N ARG A 20 1.90 54.26 -75.26
CA ARG A 20 0.45 54.19 -75.01
C ARG A 20 -0.27 54.41 -76.35
N SER A 21 -1.61 54.25 -76.35
CA SER A 21 -2.59 54.69 -77.37
C SER A 21 -2.53 54.06 -78.77
N GLY A 22 -3.66 53.48 -79.22
CA GLY A 22 -3.86 52.92 -80.55
C GLY A 22 -4.97 51.86 -80.59
N GLU A 23 -6.21 52.29 -80.77
CA GLU A 23 -7.40 51.45 -81.08
C GLU A 23 -7.44 51.09 -82.59
N PRO A 24 -8.31 50.16 -83.08
CA PRO A 24 -8.99 49.02 -82.44
C PRO A 24 -8.99 47.71 -83.30
N ASP A 25 -9.84 46.75 -82.90
CA ASP A 25 -10.85 46.09 -83.77
C ASP A 25 -10.73 44.67 -84.41
N ILE A 26 -11.93 44.09 -84.61
CA ILE A 26 -12.35 43.06 -85.59
C ILE A 26 -11.89 41.58 -85.44
N VAL A 27 -10.98 41.21 -84.53
CA VAL A 27 -10.65 39.77 -84.28
C VAL A 27 -11.38 39.15 -83.05
N MET A 28 -11.80 39.95 -82.07
CA MET A 28 -12.27 39.45 -80.76
C MET A 28 -13.70 38.86 -80.77
N GLU A 29 -14.60 39.34 -81.64
CA GLU A 29 -16.04 39.02 -81.56
C GLU A 29 -16.39 37.57 -81.91
N ASN A 30 -15.80 37.02 -82.98
CA ASN A 30 -16.14 35.67 -83.45
C ASN A 30 -15.69 34.59 -82.45
N THR A 31 -14.54 34.77 -81.80
CA THR A 31 -14.03 33.86 -80.78
C THR A 31 -14.95 33.81 -79.54
N MET A 32 -15.53 34.94 -79.15
CA MET A 32 -16.50 35.00 -78.04
C MET A 32 -17.82 34.29 -78.33
N ARG A 33 -18.26 34.19 -79.59
CA ARG A 33 -19.50 33.45 -79.94
C ARG A 33 -19.36 31.94 -79.76
N LEU A 34 -18.22 31.37 -80.16
CA LEU A 34 -17.94 29.93 -79.99
C LEU A 34 -17.84 29.54 -78.51
N LEU A 35 -17.11 30.30 -77.70
CA LEU A 35 -16.97 30.06 -76.26
C LEU A 35 -18.31 30.13 -75.48
N LYS A 36 -19.26 30.95 -75.94
CA LYS A 36 -20.58 31.08 -75.29
C LYS A 36 -21.56 29.93 -75.61
N GLN A 37 -21.31 29.12 -76.64
CA GLN A 37 -22.11 27.92 -76.91
C GLN A 37 -21.57 26.70 -76.14
N SER A 38 -20.26 26.47 -76.10
CA SER A 38 -19.66 25.36 -75.35
C SER A 38 -19.89 25.48 -73.83
N ALA A 39 -19.80 26.69 -73.28
CA ALA A 39 -20.06 26.93 -71.85
C ALA A 39 -21.49 26.53 -71.41
N LYS A 40 -22.50 26.74 -72.26
CA LYS A 40 -23.90 26.39 -71.92
C LYS A 40 -24.14 24.88 -71.89
N ALA A 41 -23.49 24.12 -72.77
CA ALA A 41 -23.60 22.66 -72.78
C ALA A 41 -22.98 22.03 -71.52
N LEU A 42 -21.79 22.51 -71.11
CA LEU A 42 -21.07 21.93 -69.97
C LEU A 42 -21.76 22.18 -68.62
N ILE A 43 -22.43 23.34 -68.47
CA ILE A 43 -23.18 23.69 -67.25
C ILE A 43 -24.49 22.90 -67.16
N ALA A 44 -25.20 22.70 -68.28
CA ALA A 44 -26.43 21.92 -68.29
C ALA A 44 -26.21 20.43 -68.02
N GLY A 45 -25.13 19.84 -68.56
CA GLY A 45 -24.84 18.41 -68.42
C GLY A 45 -24.49 17.95 -67.00
N ASN A 46 -23.81 18.79 -66.21
CA ASN A 46 -23.30 18.40 -64.89
C ASN A 46 -24.27 18.71 -63.73
N LEU A 47 -25.24 19.61 -63.92
CA LEU A 47 -26.18 19.98 -62.84
C LEU A 47 -27.27 18.91 -62.60
N ALA A 48 -27.54 18.05 -63.58
CA ALA A 48 -28.60 17.04 -63.51
C ALA A 48 -28.22 15.77 -62.73
N PHE A 49 -26.93 15.46 -62.57
CA PHE A 49 -26.45 14.26 -61.85
C PHE A 49 -26.18 14.50 -60.36
N ALA A 50 -26.30 15.75 -59.87
CA ALA A 50 -26.01 16.14 -58.50
C ALA A 50 -27.25 16.22 -57.57
N LEU A 51 -28.44 15.88 -58.08
CA LEU A 51 -29.74 16.11 -57.40
C LEU A 51 -30.49 14.82 -57.00
N SER A 52 -29.81 13.68 -56.93
CA SER A 52 -30.37 12.42 -56.44
C SER A 52 -29.45 11.60 -55.52
N LEU A 53 -28.27 12.14 -55.17
CA LEU A 53 -27.58 11.68 -53.96
C LEU A 53 -28.47 12.05 -52.76
N PRO A 54 -28.83 11.12 -51.86
CA PRO A 54 -29.59 11.48 -50.67
C PRO A 54 -28.78 12.47 -49.86
N VAL A 55 -29.42 13.52 -49.35
CA VAL A 55 -28.85 14.32 -48.27
C VAL A 55 -28.90 13.45 -47.01
N TRP A 56 -27.90 12.59 -46.86
CA TRP A 56 -27.57 11.95 -45.61
C TRP A 56 -27.14 13.06 -44.64
N ALA A 57 -28.13 13.68 -43.99
CA ALA A 57 -27.88 14.40 -42.76
C ALA A 57 -27.26 13.39 -41.80
N ALA A 58 -25.99 13.60 -41.47
CA ALA A 58 -25.30 12.84 -40.44
C ALA A 58 -25.81 13.33 -39.08
N ASN A 59 -27.07 12.98 -38.77
CA ASN A 59 -27.64 13.13 -37.44
C ASN A 59 -26.71 12.35 -36.51
N GLY A 60 -25.93 13.08 -35.70
CA GLY A 60 -25.06 12.47 -34.69
C GLY A 60 -25.91 12.05 -33.50
N SER A 61 -26.80 11.07 -33.66
CA SER A 61 -27.65 10.63 -32.56
C SER A 61 -26.82 9.84 -31.56
N ALA A 62 -27.10 9.99 -30.26
CA ALA A 62 -26.37 9.33 -29.18
C ALA A 62 -26.75 7.84 -29.01
N ASP A 63 -26.89 7.12 -30.13
CA ASP A 63 -27.18 5.70 -30.20
C ASP A 63 -25.91 4.85 -30.26
N PHE A 64 -25.90 3.79 -29.45
CA PHE A 64 -24.77 2.88 -29.32
C PHE A 64 -25.16 1.45 -28.95
N THR A 65 -24.17 0.57 -29.04
CA THR A 65 -24.22 -0.81 -28.59
C THR A 65 -23.30 -1.04 -27.39
N MET A 66 -23.73 -1.86 -26.44
CA MET A 66 -22.91 -2.48 -25.39
C MET A 66 -22.74 -3.96 -25.73
N ASN A 67 -21.51 -4.47 -25.78
CA ASN A 67 -21.20 -5.86 -26.13
C ASN A 67 -21.92 -6.33 -27.43
N GLY A 68 -22.05 -5.41 -28.40
CA GLY A 68 -22.75 -5.64 -29.68
C GLY A 68 -24.27 -5.53 -29.65
N THR A 69 -24.90 -5.40 -28.47
CA THR A 69 -26.36 -5.26 -28.31
C THR A 69 -26.76 -3.78 -28.30
N PRO A 70 -27.71 -3.32 -29.13
CA PRO A 70 -28.19 -1.93 -29.11
C PRO A 70 -28.82 -1.56 -27.78
N VAL A 71 -28.38 -0.47 -27.18
CA VAL A 71 -28.96 0.04 -25.93
C VAL A 71 -30.24 0.80 -26.27
N THR A 72 -31.38 0.36 -25.76
CA THR A 72 -32.71 0.98 -26.01
C THR A 72 -33.41 1.43 -24.73
N THR A 73 -32.88 1.04 -23.58
CA THR A 73 -33.33 1.41 -22.23
C THR A 73 -32.59 2.63 -21.69
N SER A 74 -33.03 3.12 -20.52
CA SER A 74 -32.33 4.09 -19.69
C SER A 74 -31.43 3.43 -18.61
N SER A 75 -31.41 2.10 -18.54
CA SER A 75 -30.64 1.32 -17.56
C SER A 75 -30.29 -0.05 -18.13
N VAL A 76 -29.10 -0.56 -17.79
CA VAL A 76 -28.56 -1.86 -18.20
C VAL A 76 -27.86 -2.50 -17.01
N ASP A 77 -28.17 -3.77 -16.75
CA ASP A 77 -27.46 -4.58 -15.75
C ASP A 77 -26.19 -5.18 -16.39
N LEU A 78 -25.05 -5.11 -15.68
CA LEU A 78 -23.78 -5.70 -16.13
C LEU A 78 -23.21 -6.69 -15.10
N GLU A 79 -22.36 -7.60 -15.56
CA GLU A 79 -21.64 -8.56 -14.73
C GLU A 79 -20.36 -7.94 -14.16
N THR A 80 -20.14 -8.12 -12.85
CA THR A 80 -19.02 -7.56 -12.10
C THR A 80 -17.69 -8.08 -12.62
N GLY A 81 -16.68 -7.19 -12.76
CA GLY A 81 -15.34 -7.56 -13.22
C GLY A 81 -15.22 -7.84 -14.72
N VAL A 82 -16.30 -7.72 -15.50
CA VAL A 82 -16.31 -7.94 -16.95
C VAL A 82 -16.19 -6.60 -17.71
N PRO A 83 -15.13 -6.40 -18.53
CA PRO A 83 -15.00 -5.19 -19.33
C PRO A 83 -16.05 -5.16 -20.44
N THR A 84 -16.65 -4.00 -20.70
CA THR A 84 -17.78 -3.87 -21.64
C THR A 84 -17.40 -3.07 -22.88
N ALA A 85 -17.52 -3.71 -24.05
CA ALA A 85 -17.21 -3.08 -25.33
C ALA A 85 -18.33 -2.11 -25.74
N LEU A 86 -17.97 -0.85 -25.94
CA LEU A 86 -18.86 0.24 -26.33
C LEU A 86 -18.63 0.62 -27.79
N LYS A 87 -19.71 0.79 -28.55
CA LYS A 87 -19.61 1.21 -29.96
C LYS A 87 -20.77 2.10 -30.40
N TYR A 88 -20.42 3.29 -30.87
CA TYR A 88 -21.31 4.24 -31.53
C TYR A 88 -21.94 3.65 -32.80
N THR A 89 -23.22 3.92 -33.00
CA THR A 89 -24.02 3.45 -34.15
C THR A 89 -24.97 4.51 -34.75
N GLY A 90 -25.06 5.71 -34.17
CA GLY A 90 -26.12 6.68 -34.52
C GLY A 90 -26.00 7.43 -35.84
N GLY A 91 -24.86 7.33 -36.57
CA GLY A 91 -24.63 8.19 -37.73
C GLY A 91 -23.32 7.92 -38.49
N SER A 92 -22.70 8.97 -39.05
CA SER A 92 -21.54 8.82 -39.95
C SER A 92 -20.20 8.74 -39.21
N ASN A 93 -19.61 7.55 -39.19
CA ASN A 93 -18.31 7.25 -38.59
C ASN A 93 -17.10 8.06 -39.11
N THR A 94 -17.26 8.95 -40.12
CA THR A 94 -16.15 9.79 -40.61
C THR A 94 -16.29 11.29 -40.32
N CYS A 95 -17.46 11.77 -39.88
CA CYS A 95 -17.69 13.16 -39.47
C CYS A 95 -18.72 13.19 -38.32
N THR A 96 -18.39 12.53 -37.21
CA THR A 96 -19.08 12.67 -35.92
C THR A 96 -18.05 12.46 -34.82
N ASP A 97 -17.93 13.46 -33.95
CA ASP A 97 -17.12 13.35 -32.74
C ASP A 97 -17.95 12.62 -31.69
N VAL A 98 -17.32 11.67 -30.99
CA VAL A 98 -17.97 10.84 -29.98
C VAL A 98 -17.12 10.85 -28.73
N GLU A 99 -17.70 11.21 -27.60
CA GLU A 99 -17.04 11.17 -26.30
C GLU A 99 -17.81 10.28 -25.33
N TRP A 100 -17.08 9.57 -24.48
CA TRP A 100 -17.62 8.68 -23.47
C TRP A 100 -17.23 9.17 -22.08
N PHE A 101 -18.25 9.38 -21.26
CA PHE A 101 -18.13 9.81 -19.89
C PHE A 101 -18.66 8.72 -18.96
N PHE A 102 -17.96 8.46 -17.86
CA PHE A 102 -18.41 7.58 -16.79
C PHE A 102 -18.50 8.34 -15.47
N ARG A 103 -19.39 7.89 -14.58
CA ARG A 103 -19.54 8.41 -13.22
C ARG A 103 -19.91 7.27 -12.28
N LYS A 104 -19.05 7.02 -11.28
CA LYS A 104 -19.33 6.05 -10.21
C LYS A 104 -20.43 6.59 -9.29
N GLU A 105 -21.21 5.69 -8.70
CA GLU A 105 -22.29 6.08 -7.78
C GLU A 105 -21.74 6.95 -6.63
N GLY A 106 -22.47 8.03 -6.32
CA GLY A 106 -22.09 8.98 -5.26
C GLY A 106 -21.02 10.01 -5.65
N GLN A 107 -20.28 9.84 -6.76
CA GLN A 107 -19.35 10.87 -7.21
C GLN A 107 -20.08 11.99 -8.00
N PRO A 108 -19.68 13.27 -7.86
CA PRO A 108 -20.35 14.37 -8.53
C PRO A 108 -19.94 14.52 -10.00
N ASP A 109 -18.65 14.33 -10.29
CA ASP A 109 -18.02 14.67 -11.56
C ASP A 109 -18.06 13.53 -12.59
N TRP A 110 -17.85 13.90 -13.86
CA TRP A 110 -17.83 12.98 -14.99
C TRP A 110 -16.40 12.78 -15.50
N GLU A 111 -15.92 11.54 -15.49
CA GLU A 111 -14.65 11.14 -16.10
C GLU A 111 -14.83 10.96 -17.62
N ASN A 112 -14.19 11.78 -18.45
CA ASN A 112 -14.15 11.58 -19.90
C ASN A 112 -13.00 10.63 -20.25
N PHE A 113 -13.33 9.36 -20.53
CA PHE A 113 -12.34 8.30 -20.67
C PHE A 113 -12.01 7.94 -22.13
N ALA A 114 -12.81 8.39 -23.10
CA ALA A 114 -12.56 8.09 -24.51
C ALA A 114 -13.22 9.09 -25.48
N HIS A 115 -12.42 9.66 -26.39
CA HIS A 115 -12.88 10.53 -27.50
C HIS A 115 -12.93 9.75 -28.84
N VAL A 116 -13.47 8.53 -28.84
CA VAL A 116 -13.45 7.60 -29.99
C VAL A 116 -14.75 6.82 -30.14
N GLN A 117 -15.13 6.46 -31.37
CA GLN A 117 -16.40 5.77 -31.67
C GLN A 117 -16.49 4.33 -31.12
N THR A 118 -15.36 3.71 -30.80
CA THR A 118 -15.28 2.40 -30.15
C THR A 118 -14.39 2.51 -28.92
N ALA A 119 -14.97 2.29 -27.75
CA ALA A 119 -14.29 2.34 -26.46
C ALA A 119 -14.50 1.02 -25.71
N THR A 120 -13.76 0.81 -24.63
CA THR A 120 -14.04 -0.26 -23.67
C THR A 120 -14.28 0.40 -22.33
N LEU A 121 -15.43 0.17 -21.72
CA LEU A 121 -15.65 0.49 -20.32
C LEU A 121 -14.86 -0.54 -19.49
N GLU A 122 -14.02 -0.05 -18.58
CA GLU A 122 -13.17 -0.90 -17.75
C GLU A 122 -13.99 -1.79 -16.79
N LYS A 123 -13.30 -2.70 -16.10
CA LYS A 123 -13.92 -3.62 -15.15
C LYS A 123 -14.59 -2.86 -14.01
N LEU A 124 -15.92 -2.98 -13.91
CA LEU A 124 -16.67 -2.43 -12.78
C LEU A 124 -16.76 -3.45 -11.65
N TRP A 125 -16.23 -3.09 -10.49
CA TRP A 125 -16.12 -3.98 -9.33
C TRP A 125 -16.98 -3.59 -8.12
N ARG A 126 -17.47 -2.35 -8.04
CA ARG A 126 -18.39 -1.93 -6.97
C ARG A 126 -19.84 -2.22 -7.37
N ALA A 127 -20.60 -2.87 -6.48
CA ALA A 127 -22.06 -2.86 -6.57
C ALA A 127 -22.59 -1.42 -6.54
N GLY A 128 -23.69 -1.17 -7.25
CA GLY A 128 -24.31 0.16 -7.29
C GLY A 128 -25.02 0.48 -8.60
N THR A 129 -25.52 1.71 -8.68
CA THR A 129 -26.09 2.34 -9.87
C THR A 129 -25.13 3.43 -10.36
N HIS A 130 -24.24 3.07 -11.27
CA HIS A 130 -23.31 4.00 -11.92
C HIS A 130 -23.96 4.63 -13.15
N GLU A 131 -23.33 5.64 -13.78
CA GLU A 131 -23.84 6.26 -15.00
C GLU A 131 -22.80 6.24 -16.12
N LEU A 132 -23.20 5.76 -17.30
CA LEU A 132 -22.46 5.93 -18.55
C LEU A 132 -23.20 6.96 -19.41
N LYS A 133 -22.47 7.96 -19.92
CA LYS A 133 -22.99 8.96 -20.86
C LYS A 133 -22.15 8.97 -22.13
N MET A 134 -22.82 9.01 -23.28
CA MET A 134 -22.19 9.26 -24.57
C MET A 134 -22.71 10.57 -25.15
N THR A 135 -21.81 11.38 -25.70
CA THR A 135 -22.14 12.56 -26.50
C THR A 135 -21.75 12.32 -27.95
N ALA A 136 -22.55 12.81 -28.88
CA ALA A 136 -22.29 12.72 -30.31
C ALA A 136 -22.49 14.10 -30.95
N THR A 137 -21.44 14.65 -31.57
CA THR A 137 -21.50 15.92 -32.32
C THR A 137 -21.36 15.63 -33.80
N GLY A 138 -22.49 15.65 -34.52
CA GLY A 138 -22.54 15.39 -35.96
C GLY A 138 -22.04 16.55 -36.82
N PHE A 139 -22.11 16.37 -38.13
CA PHE A 139 -21.74 17.37 -39.15
C PHE A 139 -22.99 17.99 -39.79
N ASN A 140 -23.04 19.32 -39.97
CA ASN A 140 -24.07 19.93 -40.82
C ASN A 140 -23.59 20.11 -42.27
N GLY A 141 -24.45 19.74 -43.22
CA GLY A 141 -24.11 19.57 -44.65
C GLY A 141 -23.80 20.83 -45.47
N LYS A 142 -23.18 21.86 -44.89
CA LYS A 142 -22.99 23.18 -45.55
C LYS A 142 -21.66 23.38 -46.27
N TRP A 143 -20.70 22.45 -46.16
CA TRP A 143 -19.43 22.49 -46.90
C TRP A 143 -19.20 21.27 -47.79
N PHE A 144 -18.41 21.47 -48.85
CA PHE A 144 -18.23 20.49 -49.93
C PHE A 144 -17.50 19.22 -49.45
N PHE A 145 -18.21 18.08 -49.53
CA PHE A 145 -17.67 16.76 -49.23
C PHE A 145 -16.37 16.47 -50.00
N GLY A 146 -15.36 15.95 -49.28
CA GLY A 146 -14.22 15.24 -49.86
C GLY A 146 -12.99 16.06 -50.27
N LEU A 147 -13.00 17.41 -50.14
CA LEU A 147 -11.84 18.23 -50.52
C LEU A 147 -11.25 19.14 -49.42
N PHE A 148 -11.99 19.43 -48.34
CA PHE A 148 -11.59 20.45 -47.35
C PHE A 148 -11.80 20.08 -45.86
N GLY A 149 -12.26 18.87 -45.54
CA GLY A 149 -12.48 18.40 -44.15
C GLY A 149 -13.95 18.30 -43.73
N CYS A 150 -14.19 17.93 -42.46
CA CYS A 150 -15.52 17.92 -41.83
C CYS A 150 -15.82 19.28 -41.18
N ASP A 151 -17.09 19.68 -41.16
CA ASP A 151 -17.61 20.84 -40.41
C ASP A 151 -18.37 20.35 -39.16
N HIS A 152 -17.72 20.44 -38.00
CA HIS A 152 -18.19 19.89 -36.73
C HIS A 152 -19.28 20.75 -36.05
N THR A 153 -19.85 21.75 -36.75
CA THR A 153 -20.94 22.59 -36.24
C THR A 153 -22.34 21.97 -36.41
N GLY A 154 -22.46 20.65 -36.32
CA GLY A 154 -23.72 19.92 -36.54
C GLY A 154 -24.61 19.77 -35.32
N GLN A 155 -25.49 18.76 -35.36
CA GLN A 155 -26.35 18.43 -34.24
C GLN A 155 -25.54 17.73 -33.15
N TYR A 156 -25.56 18.32 -31.95
CA TYR A 156 -25.20 17.65 -30.69
C TYR A 156 -26.40 16.80 -30.23
N ASP A 157 -26.13 15.58 -29.79
CA ASP A 157 -27.05 14.71 -29.06
C ASP A 157 -26.30 14.07 -27.88
N GLU A 158 -27.00 13.78 -26.79
CA GLU A 158 -26.41 13.12 -25.62
C GLU A 158 -27.33 12.08 -25.02
N ARG A 159 -26.75 11.02 -24.45
CA ARG A 159 -27.49 9.94 -23.83
C ARG A 159 -26.78 9.36 -22.63
N THR A 160 -27.42 9.48 -21.48
CA THR A 160 -27.05 8.78 -20.23
C THR A 160 -27.83 7.47 -20.08
N VAL A 161 -27.15 6.45 -19.56
CA VAL A 161 -27.69 5.13 -19.24
C VAL A 161 -27.14 4.70 -17.88
N ASN A 162 -28.02 4.29 -16.98
CA ASN A 162 -27.63 3.78 -15.66
C ASN A 162 -27.04 2.37 -15.82
N ILE A 163 -25.86 2.15 -15.25
CA ILE A 163 -25.16 0.86 -15.24
C ILE A 163 -25.35 0.24 -13.85
N ASN A 164 -26.12 -0.83 -13.76
CA ASN A 164 -26.38 -1.50 -12.49
C ASN A 164 -25.39 -2.66 -12.30
N ILE A 165 -24.71 -2.70 -11.17
CA ILE A 165 -23.87 -3.82 -10.73
C ILE A 165 -24.51 -4.42 -9.47
N ALA A 166 -24.97 -5.67 -9.55
CA ALA A 166 -25.77 -6.30 -8.50
C ALA A 166 -24.95 -6.75 -7.26
N THR A 167 -23.68 -7.08 -7.46
CA THR A 167 -22.77 -7.61 -6.43
C THR A 167 -21.37 -7.03 -6.61
N SER A 168 -20.69 -6.69 -5.51
CA SER A 168 -19.30 -6.22 -5.59
C SER A 168 -18.33 -7.37 -5.94
N GLY A 169 -17.10 -7.01 -6.31
CA GLY A 169 -15.99 -7.94 -6.49
C GLY A 169 -15.65 -8.71 -5.20
N PHE A 170 -14.75 -9.69 -5.30
CA PHE A 170 -14.45 -10.63 -4.20
C PHE A 170 -13.59 -10.00 -3.09
N ALA A 171 -12.78 -8.99 -3.41
CA ALA A 171 -11.89 -8.30 -2.48
C ALA A 171 -12.24 -6.79 -2.33
N GLN A 172 -13.50 -6.44 -2.52
CA GLN A 172 -14.01 -5.07 -2.56
C GLN A 172 -14.53 -4.61 -1.18
N THR A 173 -13.62 -4.24 -0.28
CA THR A 173 -13.97 -3.67 1.04
C THR A 173 -14.67 -2.31 0.94
N LYS A 174 -15.43 -1.97 1.98
CA LYS A 174 -16.07 -0.67 2.16
C LYS A 174 -15.04 0.44 2.37
N TYR A 175 -14.02 0.16 3.16
CA TYR A 175 -12.95 1.10 3.53
C TYR A 175 -11.62 0.77 2.82
N PRO A 176 -10.80 1.79 2.46
CA PRO A 176 -9.46 1.61 1.89
C PRO A 176 -8.58 0.74 2.81
N ILE A 177 -7.67 0.00 2.18
CA ILE A 177 -6.76 -0.93 2.84
C ILE A 177 -5.37 -0.29 2.90
N MET A 178 -4.72 -0.34 4.05
CA MET A 178 -3.34 0.10 4.23
C MET A 178 -2.48 -1.10 4.65
N LEU A 179 -1.45 -1.39 3.85
CA LEU A 179 -0.49 -2.47 4.11
C LEU A 179 0.70 -1.90 4.90
N VAL A 180 0.83 -2.30 6.16
CA VAL A 180 1.79 -1.71 7.12
C VAL A 180 2.99 -2.65 7.31
N PRO A 181 4.19 -2.30 6.82
CA PRO A 181 5.36 -3.17 6.89
C PRO A 181 5.98 -3.23 8.28
N GLY A 182 6.74 -4.29 8.52
CA GLY A 182 7.49 -4.54 9.75
C GLY A 182 8.94 -4.05 9.73
N VAL A 183 9.81 -4.77 10.44
CA VAL A 183 11.27 -4.54 10.44
C VAL A 183 11.90 -5.19 9.21
N MET A 184 12.36 -4.39 8.25
CA MET A 184 13.17 -4.85 7.12
C MET A 184 13.78 -3.64 6.41
N ALA A 185 15.10 -3.53 6.37
CA ALA A 185 15.77 -2.50 5.57
C ALA A 185 16.28 -3.10 4.25
N PHE A 186 15.37 -3.29 3.30
CA PHE A 186 15.71 -3.52 1.90
C PHE A 186 15.96 -2.19 1.17
N ASP A 187 16.86 -1.38 1.73
CA ASP A 187 17.07 0.04 1.39
C ASP A 187 17.47 0.30 -0.07
N ASN A 188 17.80 -0.74 -0.86
CA ASN A 188 17.56 -0.76 -2.31
C ASN A 188 17.65 -2.20 -2.90
N ILE A 189 16.57 -2.99 -2.82
CA ILE A 189 16.40 -4.14 -3.73
C ILE A 189 15.51 -3.72 -4.90
N LEU A 190 16.12 -3.03 -5.87
CA LEU A 190 15.61 -2.79 -7.24
C LEU A 190 14.18 -2.21 -7.38
N GLY A 191 13.63 -1.59 -6.33
CA GLY A 191 12.25 -1.07 -6.32
C GLY A 191 11.17 -2.12 -6.07
N MET A 192 11.51 -3.22 -5.38
CA MET A 192 10.57 -4.28 -5.02
C MET A 192 9.61 -3.87 -3.88
N GLU A 193 8.40 -4.43 -3.93
CA GLU A 193 7.35 -4.29 -2.90
C GLU A 193 7.65 -5.14 -1.66
N TYR A 194 7.30 -4.65 -0.47
CA TYR A 194 7.37 -5.41 0.79
C TYR A 194 6.34 -6.55 0.80
N PHE A 195 5.07 -6.21 0.56
CA PHE A 195 3.97 -7.17 0.45
C PHE A 195 3.86 -7.65 -1.01
N PHE A 196 4.85 -8.41 -1.45
CA PHE A 196 5.10 -8.67 -2.88
C PHE A 196 3.87 -9.20 -3.63
N ARG A 197 3.31 -8.35 -4.51
CA ARG A 197 2.10 -8.58 -5.31
C ARG A 197 0.80 -8.81 -4.54
N VAL A 198 0.76 -8.54 -3.22
CA VAL A 198 -0.47 -8.65 -2.41
C VAL A 198 -1.51 -7.62 -2.86
N ALA A 199 -1.08 -6.37 -3.05
CA ALA A 199 -1.95 -5.31 -3.53
C ALA A 199 -2.47 -5.59 -4.96
N ASP A 200 -1.62 -6.13 -5.83
CA ASP A 200 -2.03 -6.60 -7.17
C ASP A 200 -3.03 -7.75 -7.13
N LYS A 201 -2.83 -8.73 -6.23
CA LYS A 201 -3.77 -9.84 -6.06
C LYS A 201 -5.17 -9.38 -5.66
N ILE A 202 -5.26 -8.35 -4.82
CA ILE A 202 -6.53 -7.69 -4.43
C ILE A 202 -7.16 -6.96 -5.63
N ARG A 203 -6.34 -6.32 -6.48
CA ARG A 203 -6.79 -5.64 -7.72
C ARG A 203 -7.21 -6.60 -8.84
N GLU A 204 -6.86 -7.89 -8.77
CA GLU A 204 -7.38 -8.90 -9.71
C GLU A 204 -8.91 -9.08 -9.59
N SER A 205 -9.47 -8.82 -8.40
CA SER A 205 -10.87 -9.10 -8.04
C SER A 205 -11.62 -7.91 -7.40
N SER A 206 -11.08 -6.69 -7.49
CA SER A 206 -11.70 -5.44 -6.98
C SER A 206 -11.15 -4.18 -7.67
N ASP A 207 -11.79 -3.00 -7.47
CA ASP A 207 -11.16 -1.68 -7.73
C ASP A 207 -10.57 -1.05 -6.45
N GLN A 208 -10.23 -1.86 -5.45
CA GLN A 208 -10.03 -1.37 -4.10
C GLN A 208 -8.75 -0.54 -3.94
N THR A 209 -8.88 0.59 -3.23
CA THR A 209 -7.75 1.41 -2.82
C THR A 209 -6.93 0.64 -1.79
N VAL A 210 -5.76 0.14 -2.23
CA VAL A 210 -4.74 -0.50 -1.40
C VAL A 210 -3.50 0.40 -1.42
N VAL A 211 -3.05 0.81 -0.24
CA VAL A 211 -1.92 1.74 -0.02
C VAL A 211 -0.80 1.04 0.74
N ASP A 212 0.36 0.91 0.11
CA ASP A 212 1.58 0.39 0.74
C ASP A 212 2.24 1.49 1.58
N VAL A 213 2.31 1.30 2.90
CA VAL A 213 2.70 2.37 3.83
C VAL A 213 4.22 2.40 4.04
N SER A 214 4.89 3.40 3.49
CA SER A 214 6.31 3.65 3.81
C SER A 214 6.47 4.15 5.26
N LEU A 215 7.35 3.48 6.02
CA LEU A 215 7.72 3.78 7.41
C LEU A 215 9.22 3.54 7.59
N ALA A 216 9.85 4.22 8.55
CA ALA A 216 11.22 3.94 8.91
C ALA A 216 11.31 2.52 9.53
N ALA A 217 12.14 1.66 8.93
CA ALA A 217 12.23 0.25 9.31
C ALA A 217 12.69 0.03 10.76
N TRP A 218 13.48 0.96 11.30
CA TRP A 218 14.20 0.82 12.57
C TRP A 218 13.90 1.93 13.60
N GLN A 219 12.70 2.49 13.55
CA GLN A 219 12.21 3.51 14.49
C GLN A 219 11.50 2.84 15.69
N ASN A 220 11.62 3.40 16.89
CA ASN A 220 10.92 2.89 18.09
C ASN A 220 9.40 2.84 17.90
N THR A 221 8.74 1.95 18.63
CA THR A 221 7.34 1.60 18.38
C THR A 221 6.38 2.77 18.62
N GLU A 222 6.67 3.67 19.57
CA GLU A 222 5.84 4.83 19.85
C GLU A 222 5.83 5.84 18.68
N ASP A 223 7.00 6.28 18.20
CA ASP A 223 7.11 7.31 17.17
C ASP A 223 6.78 6.79 15.77
N ARG A 224 7.17 5.54 15.45
CA ARG A 224 6.72 4.85 14.23
C ARG A 224 5.19 4.78 14.18
N GLY A 225 4.54 4.62 15.34
CA GLY A 225 3.09 4.66 15.49
C GLY A 225 2.48 6.03 15.22
N ALA A 226 3.16 7.12 15.58
CA ALA A 226 2.74 8.49 15.25
C ALA A 226 2.86 8.77 13.74
N ASP A 227 3.93 8.30 13.10
CA ASP A 227 4.12 8.44 11.65
C ASP A 227 3.14 7.60 10.81
N LEU A 228 2.66 6.47 11.34
CA LEU A 228 1.53 5.75 10.77
C LEU A 228 0.20 6.49 11.03
N ALA A 229 -0.01 7.03 12.23
CA ALA A 229 -1.22 7.81 12.54
C ALA A 229 -1.36 9.05 11.65
N ASN A 230 -0.25 9.72 11.30
CA ASN A 230 -0.21 10.80 10.31
C ASN A 230 -0.66 10.29 8.93
N LYS A 231 -0.05 9.22 8.41
CA LYS A 231 -0.41 8.66 7.08
C LYS A 231 -1.84 8.15 6.97
N ILE A 232 -2.45 7.69 8.07
CA ILE A 232 -3.87 7.34 8.12
C ILE A 232 -4.75 8.60 7.91
N ILE A 233 -4.35 9.76 8.42
CA ILE A 233 -5.05 11.03 8.14
C ILE A 233 -4.86 11.43 6.67
N ASP A 234 -3.65 11.32 6.13
CA ASP A 234 -3.37 11.68 4.73
C ASP A 234 -4.23 10.87 3.74
N VAL A 235 -4.27 9.54 3.88
CA VAL A 235 -5.11 8.66 3.05
C VAL A 235 -6.61 8.98 3.20
N LEU A 236 -7.07 9.40 4.38
CA LEU A 236 -8.46 9.80 4.59
C LEU A 236 -8.77 11.20 4.05
N LEU A 237 -7.80 12.11 3.99
CA LEU A 237 -7.94 13.40 3.30
C LEU A 237 -8.02 13.24 1.77
N GLU A 238 -7.34 12.24 1.22
CA GLU A 238 -7.41 11.91 -0.21
C GLU A 238 -8.69 11.13 -0.58
N THR A 239 -9.24 10.32 0.32
CA THR A 239 -10.38 9.42 0.04
C THR A 239 -11.74 9.86 0.58
N ASP A 240 -11.81 10.83 1.49
CA ASP A 240 -13.06 11.40 2.02
C ASP A 240 -13.18 12.89 1.65
N PRO A 241 -13.89 13.25 0.57
CA PRO A 241 -14.03 14.67 0.16
C PRO A 241 -14.79 15.51 1.20
N ASP A 242 -15.53 14.88 2.11
CA ASP A 242 -16.23 15.51 3.22
C ASP A 242 -15.45 15.40 4.55
N PHE A 243 -14.15 15.06 4.55
CA PHE A 243 -13.37 14.81 5.78
C PHE A 243 -13.44 15.94 6.83
N TYR A 244 -13.50 17.20 6.40
CA TYR A 244 -13.61 18.35 7.31
C TYR A 244 -15.05 18.67 7.74
N LEU A 245 -16.06 18.08 7.10
CA LEU A 245 -17.48 18.35 7.31
C LEU A 245 -18.19 17.19 8.06
N ASN A 246 -17.96 15.95 7.62
CA ASN A 246 -18.56 14.74 8.19
C ASN A 246 -17.68 13.49 7.92
N PRO A 247 -16.49 13.38 8.53
CA PRO A 247 -15.52 12.32 8.24
C PRO A 247 -16.02 10.96 8.73
N THR A 248 -16.75 10.24 7.88
CA THR A 248 -17.30 8.90 8.17
C THR A 248 -16.46 7.78 7.56
N MET A 249 -15.48 8.12 6.73
CA MET A 249 -14.47 7.17 6.27
C MET A 249 -13.55 6.72 7.40
N LYS A 250 -13.06 5.49 7.21
CA LYS A 250 -12.10 4.77 8.05
C LYS A 250 -11.12 4.05 7.13
N VAL A 251 -10.08 3.46 7.70
CA VAL A 251 -9.15 2.54 6.99
C VAL A 251 -9.19 1.13 7.59
N ASN A 252 -8.87 0.12 6.78
CA ASN A 252 -8.55 -1.23 7.23
C ASN A 252 -7.03 -1.40 7.24
N LEU A 253 -6.44 -1.69 8.39
CA LEU A 253 -5.00 -1.95 8.51
C LEU A 253 -4.74 -3.45 8.38
N ILE A 254 -3.82 -3.84 7.49
CA ILE A 254 -3.23 -5.18 7.45
C ILE A 254 -1.74 -4.98 7.68
N ALA A 255 -1.21 -5.56 8.76
CA ALA A 255 0.06 -5.13 9.32
C ALA A 255 0.95 -6.33 9.65
N HIS A 256 2.18 -6.34 9.13
CA HIS A 256 3.12 -7.44 9.35
C HIS A 256 4.15 -7.10 10.42
N SER A 257 4.49 -8.06 11.29
CA SER A 257 5.62 -7.97 12.23
C SER A 257 5.54 -6.68 13.08
N HIS A 258 6.58 -5.82 13.10
CA HIS A 258 6.56 -4.51 13.79
C HIS A 258 5.37 -3.63 13.40
N GLY A 259 4.90 -3.71 12.14
CA GLY A 259 3.71 -3.00 11.68
C GLY A 259 2.49 -3.27 12.55
N SER A 260 2.40 -4.44 13.19
CA SER A 260 1.33 -4.82 14.11
C SER A 260 1.30 -4.00 15.40
N THR A 261 2.45 -3.83 16.06
CA THR A 261 2.54 -2.99 17.28
C THR A 261 2.53 -1.50 16.92
N THR A 262 3.13 -1.12 15.79
CA THR A 262 2.97 0.21 15.18
C THR A 262 1.50 0.57 14.95
N SER A 263 0.70 -0.36 14.42
CA SER A 263 -0.73 -0.15 14.16
C SER A 263 -1.56 -0.07 15.44
N ARG A 264 -1.26 -0.89 16.45
CA ARG A 264 -1.84 -0.76 17.80
C ARG A 264 -1.56 0.64 18.38
N MET A 265 -0.35 1.15 18.22
CA MET A 265 0.03 2.49 18.68
C MET A 265 -0.69 3.60 17.90
N ALA A 266 -0.72 3.54 16.58
CA ALA A 266 -1.43 4.49 15.73
C ALA A 266 -2.93 4.56 16.07
N ILE A 267 -3.57 3.40 16.29
CA ILE A 267 -4.95 3.31 16.77
C ILE A 267 -5.11 4.00 18.13
N ASN A 268 -4.19 3.81 19.08
CA ASN A 268 -4.26 4.44 20.40
C ASN A 268 -4.14 5.97 20.31
N ILE A 269 -3.25 6.49 19.46
CA ILE A 269 -3.10 7.93 19.19
C ILE A 269 -4.39 8.51 18.58
N LEU A 270 -4.90 7.88 17.51
CA LEU A 270 -6.12 8.30 16.82
C LEU A 270 -7.35 8.24 17.74
N ALA A 271 -7.49 7.18 18.54
CA ALA A 271 -8.55 7.04 19.53
C ALA A 271 -8.47 8.14 20.60
N ARG A 272 -7.27 8.37 21.19
CA ARG A 272 -7.07 9.42 22.19
C ARG A 272 -7.42 10.80 21.66
N HIS A 273 -7.19 11.07 20.37
CA HIS A 273 -7.53 12.33 19.74
C HIS A 273 -9.04 12.48 19.46
N PHE A 274 -9.63 11.60 18.64
CA PHE A 274 -11.00 11.81 18.15
C PHE A 274 -12.10 11.53 19.19
N GLN A 275 -11.82 10.70 20.21
CA GLN A 275 -12.80 10.34 21.23
C GLN A 275 -12.82 11.35 22.40
N ASN A 276 -11.66 11.76 22.92
CA ASN A 276 -11.60 12.53 24.17
C ASN A 276 -11.87 14.04 24.03
N GLN A 277 -11.70 14.63 22.84
CA GLN A 277 -11.67 16.09 22.65
C GLN A 277 -13.06 16.77 22.61
N ASN A 278 -14.11 16.13 23.12
CA ASN A 278 -15.53 16.51 22.94
C ASN A 278 -16.01 16.60 21.47
N GLU A 279 -15.18 16.23 20.50
CA GLU A 279 -15.52 16.30 19.07
C GLU A 279 -16.56 15.24 18.66
N ASN A 280 -16.69 14.16 19.43
CA ASN A 280 -17.63 13.05 19.22
C ASN A 280 -17.60 12.49 17.78
N LYS A 281 -16.42 12.50 17.15
CA LYS A 281 -16.18 12.02 15.78
C LYS A 281 -15.96 10.49 15.79
N PRO A 282 -16.39 9.77 14.76
CA PRO A 282 -16.08 8.34 14.64
C PRO A 282 -14.57 8.12 14.48
N GLY A 283 -14.04 7.11 15.19
CA GLY A 283 -12.64 6.67 15.06
C GLY A 283 -12.25 6.28 13.64
N LYS A 284 -10.97 6.47 13.28
CA LYS A 284 -10.48 6.45 11.89
C LYS A 284 -9.99 5.11 11.37
N VAL A 285 -10.02 4.07 12.19
CA VAL A 285 -9.72 2.68 11.79
C VAL A 285 -10.99 1.84 11.94
N ALA A 286 -11.22 0.94 10.99
CA ALA A 286 -12.35 0.01 10.96
C ALA A 286 -11.92 -1.40 11.37
N SER A 287 -10.75 -1.85 10.92
CA SER A 287 -10.10 -3.07 11.43
C SER A 287 -8.58 -2.94 11.51
N LEU A 288 -8.00 -3.80 12.35
CA LEU A 288 -6.58 -4.15 12.31
C LEU A 288 -6.45 -5.68 12.23
N THR A 289 -5.79 -6.14 11.18
CA THR A 289 -5.31 -7.50 11.01
C THR A 289 -3.81 -7.53 11.25
N THR A 290 -3.34 -8.36 12.18
CA THR A 290 -1.90 -8.54 12.43
C THR A 290 -1.41 -9.85 11.82
N VAL A 291 -0.33 -9.77 11.06
CA VAL A 291 0.34 -10.89 10.40
C VAL A 291 1.66 -11.06 11.14
N SER A 292 1.78 -12.14 11.92
CA SER A 292 2.84 -12.39 12.90
C SER A 292 3.31 -11.15 13.67
N GLY A 293 2.38 -10.45 14.33
CA GLY A 293 2.73 -9.37 15.25
C GLY A 293 3.37 -9.93 16.53
N PRO A 294 4.56 -9.47 16.98
CA PRO A 294 5.19 -9.97 18.20
C PRO A 294 4.53 -9.35 19.45
N HIS A 295 3.26 -9.67 19.72
CA HIS A 295 2.48 -9.02 20.77
C HIS A 295 2.93 -9.37 22.19
N TYR A 296 3.68 -10.48 22.34
CA TYR A 296 4.44 -10.82 23.54
C TYR A 296 5.97 -10.87 23.27
N GLY A 297 6.46 -10.28 22.18
CA GLY A 297 7.88 -10.25 21.84
C GLY A 297 8.38 -11.49 21.09
N THR A 298 9.69 -11.66 21.00
CA THR A 298 10.35 -12.79 20.33
C THR A 298 11.64 -13.24 21.04
N PRO A 299 11.91 -14.57 21.13
CA PRO A 299 13.17 -15.11 21.62
C PRO A 299 14.41 -14.60 20.88
N THR A 300 14.28 -14.12 19.63
CA THR A 300 15.40 -13.47 18.93
C THR A 300 15.81 -12.19 19.66
N ALA A 301 14.84 -11.37 20.08
CA ALA A 301 15.11 -10.13 20.79
C ALA A 301 15.67 -10.40 22.19
N ASP A 302 15.04 -11.28 22.97
CA ASP A 302 15.51 -11.64 24.31
C ASP A 302 16.89 -12.32 24.30
N GLY A 303 17.15 -13.23 23.34
CA GLY A 303 18.45 -13.91 23.21
C GLY A 303 19.58 -12.98 22.77
N THR A 304 19.31 -12.08 21.83
CA THR A 304 20.26 -11.03 21.41
C THR A 304 20.57 -10.09 22.57
N HIS A 305 19.52 -9.65 23.29
CA HIS A 305 19.64 -8.74 24.43
C HIS A 305 20.43 -9.39 25.58
N TRP A 306 20.14 -10.65 25.91
CA TRP A 306 20.90 -11.43 26.90
C TRP A 306 22.39 -11.50 26.54
N ALA A 307 22.73 -11.84 25.30
CA ALA A 307 24.12 -11.91 24.85
C ALA A 307 24.81 -10.54 24.96
N MET A 308 24.15 -9.46 24.51
CA MET A 308 24.67 -8.09 24.57
C MET A 308 24.97 -7.60 26.01
N GLU A 309 24.15 -8.00 26.99
CA GLU A 309 24.38 -7.67 28.41
C GLU A 309 25.45 -8.57 29.06
N ASN A 310 25.44 -9.89 28.78
CA ASN A 310 26.14 -10.88 29.61
C ASN A 310 27.42 -11.48 28.97
N TRP A 311 27.64 -11.35 27.65
CA TRP A 311 28.81 -11.91 26.95
C TRP A 311 29.91 -10.88 26.66
N GLY A 312 30.02 -9.83 27.49
CA GLY A 312 31.18 -8.93 27.51
C GLY A 312 31.44 -8.16 26.21
N PHE A 313 32.53 -8.48 25.51
CA PHE A 313 32.85 -7.89 24.21
C PHE A 313 32.18 -8.68 23.06
N THR A 314 32.15 -10.01 23.17
CA THR A 314 31.62 -10.88 22.11
C THR A 314 30.12 -10.68 21.89
N GLY A 315 29.35 -10.46 22.96
CA GLY A 315 27.93 -10.15 22.89
C GLY A 315 27.60 -8.84 22.18
N LYS A 316 28.47 -7.84 22.27
CA LYS A 316 28.32 -6.56 21.55
C LYS A 316 28.57 -6.74 20.06
N LEU A 317 29.67 -7.42 19.70
CA LEU A 317 29.98 -7.77 18.32
C LEU A 317 28.85 -8.61 17.68
N LEU A 318 28.24 -9.53 18.43
CA LEU A 318 27.08 -10.31 17.98
C LEU A 318 25.84 -9.41 17.76
N GLY A 319 25.54 -8.51 18.71
CA GLY A 319 24.45 -7.54 18.56
C GLY A 319 24.65 -6.64 17.33
N ASP A 320 25.85 -6.08 17.16
CA ASP A 320 26.20 -5.22 16.03
C ASP A 320 26.17 -5.98 14.69
N PHE A 321 26.62 -7.24 14.66
CA PHE A 321 26.47 -8.13 13.50
C PHE A 321 25.01 -8.42 13.16
N LEU A 322 24.17 -8.73 14.15
CA LEU A 322 22.75 -9.02 13.94
C LEU A 322 22.02 -7.78 13.40
N ILE A 323 22.39 -6.60 13.89
CA ILE A 323 21.96 -5.30 13.39
C ILE A 323 22.36 -5.13 11.92
N GLU A 324 23.64 -5.25 11.55
CA GLU A 324 24.10 -5.15 10.14
C GLU A 324 23.43 -6.18 9.22
N SER A 325 23.15 -7.38 9.75
CA SER A 325 22.53 -8.50 9.03
C SER A 325 21.04 -8.28 8.76
N LEU A 326 20.30 -7.77 9.75
CA LEU A 326 18.90 -7.35 9.61
C LEU A 326 18.74 -6.13 8.67
N ILE A 327 19.83 -5.40 8.43
CA ILE A 327 19.92 -4.29 7.46
C ILE A 327 20.42 -4.76 6.07
N GLY A 328 20.64 -6.07 5.90
CA GLY A 328 20.94 -6.66 4.58
C GLY A 328 22.41 -6.60 4.15
N ASN A 329 23.35 -6.12 4.98
CA ASN A 329 24.79 -6.12 4.66
C ASN A 329 25.44 -7.50 4.91
N ILE A 330 24.74 -8.59 4.61
CA ILE A 330 25.04 -9.94 5.13
C ILE A 330 26.40 -10.46 4.60
N GLY A 331 26.73 -10.16 3.35
CA GLY A 331 28.05 -10.48 2.77
C GLY A 331 29.21 -9.66 3.36
N GLY A 332 28.94 -8.45 3.86
CA GLY A 332 29.90 -7.67 4.63
C GLY A 332 30.05 -8.20 6.05
N ALA A 333 28.93 -8.40 6.74
CA ALA A 333 28.85 -8.84 8.13
C ALA A 333 29.48 -10.24 8.35
N ALA A 334 29.27 -11.19 7.44
CA ALA A 334 29.92 -12.51 7.51
C ALA A 334 31.45 -12.42 7.37
N VAL A 335 31.95 -11.49 6.55
CA VAL A 335 33.38 -11.17 6.46
C VAL A 335 33.85 -10.36 7.67
N ALA A 336 33.00 -9.54 8.29
CA ALA A 336 33.29 -8.77 9.50
C ALA A 336 33.56 -9.69 10.71
N ILE A 337 32.79 -10.78 10.89
CA ILE A 337 33.10 -11.82 11.91
C ILE A 337 34.49 -12.42 11.66
N LEU A 338 34.83 -12.71 10.40
CA LEU A 338 36.09 -13.34 10.01
C LEU A 338 37.30 -12.37 9.94
N SER A 339 37.08 -11.05 10.08
CA SER A 339 38.13 -10.02 9.89
C SER A 339 38.14 -8.87 10.92
N GLY A 340 37.16 -8.82 11.83
CA GLY A 340 37.14 -7.90 12.99
C GLY A 340 36.75 -6.45 12.69
N HIS A 341 35.94 -6.18 11.66
CA HIS A 341 35.57 -4.81 11.25
C HIS A 341 34.09 -4.71 10.84
N ALA A 342 33.26 -4.11 11.70
CA ALA A 342 31.85 -3.76 11.49
C ALA A 342 31.67 -2.24 11.71
N ASN A 343 30.87 -1.54 10.90
CA ASN A 343 30.82 -0.07 10.88
C ASN A 343 29.65 0.50 10.02
N GLU A 344 29.12 1.66 10.46
CA GLU A 344 28.21 2.59 9.72
C GLU A 344 26.70 2.26 9.62
N TYR A 345 26.00 2.20 10.76
CA TYR A 345 24.57 2.56 10.87
C TYR A 345 24.28 3.37 12.16
N PRO A 346 23.11 4.05 12.28
CA PRO A 346 22.67 4.72 13.51
C PRO A 346 22.35 3.70 14.64
N GLU A 347 23.40 3.26 15.33
CA GLU A 347 23.42 2.18 16.33
C GLU A 347 22.28 2.21 17.38
N GLN A 348 21.77 3.40 17.71
CA GLN A 348 20.80 3.60 18.79
C GLN A 348 19.38 3.13 18.43
N ASP A 349 18.88 3.49 17.25
CA ASP A 349 17.46 3.30 16.90
C ASP A 349 17.14 1.80 16.72
N ILE A 350 18.06 1.04 16.11
CA ILE A 350 17.90 -0.41 15.94
C ILE A 350 17.97 -1.14 17.30
N LYS A 351 18.83 -0.67 18.22
CA LYS A 351 18.89 -1.21 19.60
C LYS A 351 17.62 -0.88 20.40
N HIS A 352 16.94 0.23 20.11
CA HIS A 352 15.59 0.48 20.64
C HIS A 352 14.55 -0.52 20.10
N VAL A 353 14.57 -0.86 18.81
CA VAL A 353 13.62 -1.84 18.24
C VAL A 353 13.83 -3.26 18.78
N LEU A 354 15.09 -3.73 18.89
CA LEU A 354 15.39 -5.01 19.54
C LEU A 354 14.91 -5.03 21.00
N ARG A 355 15.21 -3.96 21.75
CA ARG A 355 14.77 -3.78 23.14
C ARG A 355 13.25 -3.79 23.30
N ASP A 356 12.52 -3.11 22.40
CA ASP A 356 11.05 -3.06 22.41
C ASP A 356 10.42 -4.46 22.27
N PHE A 357 11.04 -5.36 21.51
CA PHE A 357 10.53 -6.72 21.26
C PHE A 357 11.02 -7.81 22.21
N THR A 358 11.81 -7.46 23.23
CA THR A 358 12.02 -8.34 24.39
C THR A 358 10.66 -8.60 25.08
N GLN A 359 10.53 -9.71 25.80
CA GLN A 359 9.38 -9.97 26.68
C GLN A 359 9.15 -8.80 27.65
N LYS A 360 10.23 -8.17 28.11
CA LYS A 360 10.19 -7.02 29.03
C LYS A 360 9.74 -5.72 28.35
N GLY A 361 10.19 -5.47 27.13
CA GLY A 361 9.75 -4.36 26.27
C GLY A 361 8.27 -4.48 25.93
N MET A 362 7.80 -5.67 25.55
CA MET A 362 6.39 -5.89 25.24
C MET A 362 5.50 -5.89 26.49
N ALA A 363 5.99 -6.29 27.67
CA ALA A 363 5.29 -6.06 28.93
C ALA A 363 5.09 -4.57 29.23
N ARG A 364 6.11 -3.73 28.99
CA ARG A 364 5.99 -2.25 29.07
C ARG A 364 4.98 -1.73 28.05
N PHE A 365 5.09 -2.13 26.78
CA PHE A 365 4.21 -1.67 25.69
C PHE A 365 2.75 -2.05 25.95
N ASN A 366 2.47 -3.29 26.33
CA ASN A 366 1.12 -3.77 26.64
C ASN A 366 0.53 -3.08 27.89
N THR A 367 1.37 -2.62 28.84
CA THR A 367 0.94 -1.81 29.99
C THR A 367 0.60 -0.38 29.60
N CYS A 368 1.40 0.25 28.72
CA CYS A 368 1.16 1.63 28.26
C CYS A 368 0.03 1.77 27.22
N TYR A 369 -0.11 0.76 26.35
CA TYR A 369 -0.98 0.76 25.17
C TYR A 369 -1.78 -0.56 25.07
N PRO A 370 -2.68 -0.81 26.04
CA PRO A 370 -3.52 -2.01 26.05
C PRO A 370 -4.47 -2.03 24.85
N SER A 371 -4.98 -3.20 24.51
CA SER A 371 -5.96 -3.40 23.45
C SER A 371 -6.78 -4.65 23.72
N ALA A 372 -8.11 -4.55 23.53
CA ALA A 372 -9.03 -5.68 23.62
C ALA A 372 -8.75 -6.81 22.61
N GLY A 373 -7.91 -6.58 21.59
CA GLY A 373 -7.42 -7.64 20.72
C GLY A 373 -6.39 -8.56 21.40
N LEU A 374 -5.71 -8.12 22.46
CA LEU A 374 -4.69 -8.93 23.13
C LEU A 374 -5.36 -9.99 24.03
N PRO A 375 -5.12 -11.30 23.82
CA PRO A 375 -5.72 -12.35 24.64
C PRO A 375 -5.37 -12.25 26.13
N GLN A 376 -6.28 -12.68 26.99
CA GLN A 376 -6.03 -12.71 28.44
C GLN A 376 -5.22 -13.96 28.85
N GLY A 377 -4.51 -13.85 29.98
CA GLY A 377 -3.74 -14.96 30.57
C GLY A 377 -2.29 -15.11 30.08
N GLY A 378 -1.85 -14.36 29.08
CA GLY A 378 -0.48 -14.44 28.56
C GLY A 378 0.60 -14.11 29.60
N LYS A 379 1.63 -14.95 29.65
CA LYS A 379 2.75 -14.84 30.59
C LYS A 379 3.99 -14.23 29.94
N TYR A 380 4.89 -13.73 30.79
CA TYR A 380 6.18 -13.18 30.39
C TYR A 380 7.33 -13.89 31.14
N PHE A 381 8.34 -14.35 30.41
CA PHE A 381 9.60 -14.79 30.98
C PHE A 381 10.49 -13.56 31.16
N ILE A 382 10.85 -13.25 32.40
CA ILE A 382 11.68 -12.09 32.75
C ILE A 382 12.72 -12.58 33.75
N GLU A 383 13.92 -12.90 33.25
CA GLU A 383 15.04 -13.29 34.07
C GLU A 383 15.94 -12.09 34.42
N PRO A 384 16.53 -12.03 35.63
CA PRO A 384 17.52 -11.01 35.96
C PRO A 384 18.85 -11.29 35.24
N PRO A 385 19.65 -10.28 34.89
CA PRO A 385 20.98 -10.47 34.29
C PRO A 385 21.96 -11.15 35.27
N LEU A 386 23.20 -11.42 34.85
CA LEU A 386 24.22 -12.03 35.70
C LEU A 386 24.72 -11.07 36.81
N ASP A 387 25.23 -11.65 37.91
CA ASP A 387 25.70 -10.89 39.08
C ASP A 387 26.74 -9.82 38.73
N GLY A 388 26.37 -8.55 38.91
CA GLY A 388 27.22 -7.39 38.63
C GLY A 388 26.98 -6.70 37.29
N VAL A 389 26.07 -7.21 36.46
CA VAL A 389 25.56 -6.53 35.26
C VAL A 389 24.45 -5.55 35.64
N GLU A 390 24.40 -4.37 35.00
CA GLU A 390 23.33 -3.38 35.18
C GLU A 390 22.22 -3.60 34.15
N GLU A 391 20.96 -3.63 34.62
CA GLU A 391 19.78 -3.98 33.85
C GLU A 391 19.34 -2.82 32.93
N SER A 392 19.44 -2.99 31.60
CA SER A 392 19.22 -1.88 30.65
C SER A 392 17.76 -1.49 30.38
N ILE A 393 16.80 -2.31 30.83
CA ILE A 393 15.36 -2.02 30.76
C ILE A 393 14.78 -2.14 32.18
N SER A 394 14.29 -1.05 32.77
CA SER A 394 13.58 -1.16 34.05
C SER A 394 12.11 -1.55 33.84
N LEU A 395 11.63 -2.54 34.58
CA LEU A 395 10.21 -2.90 34.65
C LEU A 395 9.90 -3.26 36.13
N PRO A 396 9.52 -2.28 36.97
CA PRO A 396 9.32 -2.54 38.40
C PRO A 396 8.03 -3.33 38.62
N ILE A 397 8.19 -4.59 39.06
CA ILE A 397 7.09 -5.48 39.44
C ILE A 397 6.95 -5.48 40.96
N VAL A 398 5.76 -5.14 41.46
CA VAL A 398 5.41 -5.18 42.90
C VAL A 398 4.07 -5.89 43.04
N ASP A 399 4.01 -6.92 43.88
CA ASP A 399 2.80 -7.72 44.15
C ASP A 399 2.03 -8.20 42.88
N GLY A 400 2.77 -8.53 41.82
CA GLY A 400 2.22 -8.97 40.54
C GLY A 400 1.69 -7.83 39.63
N GLN A 401 2.00 -6.57 39.95
CA GLN A 401 1.69 -5.40 39.12
C GLN A 401 2.96 -4.79 38.53
N VAL A 402 2.98 -4.56 37.23
CA VAL A 402 3.95 -3.68 36.55
C VAL A 402 3.48 -2.23 36.71
N THR A 403 4.39 -1.32 37.04
CA THR A 403 4.15 0.13 36.95
C THR A 403 5.11 0.76 35.95
N VAL A 404 4.58 1.45 34.95
CA VAL A 404 5.37 2.23 33.98
C VAL A 404 5.07 3.71 34.19
N THR A 405 6.09 4.53 34.45
CA THR A 405 5.90 5.96 34.73
C THR A 405 6.08 6.87 33.52
N ASP A 406 6.62 6.34 32.42
CA ASP A 406 7.17 7.06 31.28
C ASP A 406 6.53 6.67 29.93
N CYS A 407 5.26 6.27 29.91
CA CYS A 407 4.56 5.98 28.66
C CYS A 407 4.43 7.26 27.81
N GLN A 408 4.91 7.26 26.57
CA GLN A 408 4.90 8.44 25.69
C GLN A 408 3.46 8.74 25.21
N GLY A 409 2.93 9.91 25.54
CA GLY A 409 1.68 10.43 24.99
C GLY A 409 1.91 11.26 23.73
N TYR A 410 0.93 11.35 22.84
CA TYR A 410 1.01 12.19 21.62
C TYR A 410 -0.09 13.25 21.61
N LEU A 411 0.20 14.39 21.00
CA LEU A 411 -0.68 15.55 20.94
C LEU A 411 -0.81 16.05 19.50
N ASN A 412 -1.93 16.71 19.20
CA ASN A 412 -2.13 17.37 17.91
C ASN A 412 -1.26 18.64 17.85
N ALA A 413 -0.38 18.75 16.85
CA ALA A 413 0.56 19.86 16.73
C ALA A 413 -0.14 21.24 16.68
N ASN A 414 -1.30 21.33 16.04
CA ASN A 414 -2.06 22.58 15.93
C ASN A 414 -2.65 23.04 17.28
N ALA A 415 -2.85 22.14 18.24
CA ALA A 415 -3.34 22.51 19.58
C ALA A 415 -2.30 23.34 20.37
N ASN A 416 -1.00 23.16 20.10
CA ASN A 416 0.08 23.91 20.75
C ASN A 416 0.26 25.35 20.19
N ASN A 417 -0.29 25.66 19.01
CA ASN A 417 -0.03 26.93 18.33
C ASN A 417 -0.73 28.16 18.96
N ASN A 418 -1.56 27.98 19.99
CA ASN A 418 -2.18 29.08 20.73
C ASN A 418 -1.21 29.92 21.58
N ASN A 419 0.10 29.63 21.60
CA ASN A 419 1.06 30.32 22.48
C ASN A 419 2.40 30.76 21.85
N ASN A 420 2.65 30.52 20.54
CA ASN A 420 3.92 30.90 19.90
C ASN A 420 3.74 31.76 18.64
N ASN A 421 3.91 33.07 18.80
CA ASN A 421 4.25 33.96 17.69
C ASN A 421 5.71 33.70 17.27
N ASN A 422 5.94 32.90 16.23
CA ASN A 422 7.23 32.83 15.55
C ASN A 422 7.04 32.72 14.04
N ASN A 423 7.26 33.84 13.34
CA ASN A 423 7.36 33.86 11.88
C ASN A 423 8.73 33.33 11.46
N ASN A 424 8.83 32.07 11.02
CA ASN A 424 9.92 31.59 10.18
C ASN A 424 9.30 31.02 8.90
N ASN A 425 9.76 31.51 7.74
CA ASN A 425 9.26 31.12 6.42
C ASN A 425 10.27 30.19 5.74
N ASP A 426 10.47 28.99 6.27
CA ASP A 426 11.26 27.94 5.62
C ASP A 426 10.37 26.69 5.45
N ASP A 427 10.38 26.18 4.22
CA ASP A 427 9.69 25.01 3.65
C ASP A 427 8.14 24.90 3.73
N ASN A 428 7.53 24.55 2.60
CA ASN A 428 6.08 24.36 2.42
C ASN A 428 5.58 23.00 2.96
N ILE A 429 6.24 22.44 3.98
CA ILE A 429 5.85 21.16 4.58
C ILE A 429 4.87 21.46 5.72
N LEU A 430 3.63 20.97 5.60
CA LEU A 430 2.69 21.02 6.72
C LEU A 430 3.27 20.20 7.89
N PRO A 431 3.29 20.74 9.13
CA PRO A 431 3.86 20.02 10.26
C PRO A 431 3.07 18.74 10.53
N PRO A 432 3.73 17.66 10.99
CA PRO A 432 3.06 16.40 11.28
C PRO A 432 1.91 16.61 12.26
N PHE A 433 0.77 16.00 11.97
CA PHE A 433 -0.47 16.23 12.71
C PHE A 433 -0.35 15.78 14.16
N PHE A 434 0.33 14.66 14.41
CA PHE A 434 0.72 14.16 15.73
C PHE A 434 2.21 14.38 16.02
N VAL A 435 2.51 14.83 17.23
CA VAL A 435 3.87 15.02 17.75
C VAL A 435 3.99 14.50 19.19
N PRO A 436 5.20 14.13 19.66
CA PRO A 436 5.44 13.74 21.05
C PRO A 436 4.93 14.79 22.04
N GLY A 437 4.15 14.33 23.02
CA GLY A 437 3.54 15.13 24.07
C GLY A 437 4.10 14.78 25.45
N THR A 438 3.29 14.99 26.49
CA THR A 438 3.64 14.64 27.87
C THR A 438 3.60 13.13 28.08
N HIS A 439 4.60 12.60 28.79
CA HIS A 439 4.55 11.25 29.35
C HIS A 439 3.37 11.08 30.33
N PHE A 440 2.85 9.85 30.42
CA PHE A 440 1.84 9.44 31.39
C PHE A 440 2.29 8.15 32.10
N SER A 441 1.69 7.85 33.24
CA SER A 441 1.94 6.60 33.97
C SER A 441 0.80 5.61 33.78
N ALA A 442 1.13 4.32 33.71
CA ALA A 442 0.19 3.21 33.58
C ALA A 442 0.57 2.06 34.53
N GLN A 443 -0.39 1.23 34.89
CA GLN A 443 -0.20 0.07 35.77
C GLN A 443 -1.06 -1.10 35.25
N ALA A 444 -0.50 -2.31 35.24
CA ALA A 444 -1.19 -3.50 34.79
C ALA A 444 -0.75 -4.76 35.57
N PRO A 445 -1.63 -5.76 35.76
CA PRO A 445 -1.23 -7.07 36.26
C PRO A 445 -0.28 -7.76 35.27
N ILE A 446 0.70 -8.49 35.79
CA ILE A 446 1.59 -9.35 35.01
C ILE A 446 1.59 -10.77 35.58
N THR A 447 1.61 -11.76 34.70
CA THR A 447 1.91 -13.16 35.07
C THR A 447 3.30 -13.50 34.56
N LEU A 448 4.15 -14.05 35.42
CA LEU A 448 5.48 -14.51 35.03
C LEU A 448 5.46 -16.00 34.66
N ALA A 449 6.33 -16.38 33.73
CA ALA A 449 6.57 -17.76 33.33
C ALA A 449 7.80 -18.34 34.05
N GLU A 450 7.79 -19.65 34.36
CA GLU A 450 8.95 -20.34 34.93
C GLU A 450 9.98 -20.75 33.86
N THR A 451 9.56 -20.87 32.59
CA THR A 451 10.42 -21.23 31.44
C THR A 451 10.08 -20.38 30.21
N PRO A 452 10.97 -20.24 29.22
CA PRO A 452 10.67 -19.52 27.98
C PRO A 452 9.48 -20.12 27.20
N ASN A 453 9.32 -21.44 27.21
CA ASN A 453 8.22 -22.15 26.55
C ASN A 453 6.85 -21.93 27.24
N ASP A 454 6.83 -21.50 28.50
CA ASP A 454 5.62 -21.12 29.24
C ASP A 454 5.19 -19.65 28.99
N ALA A 455 5.92 -18.95 28.13
CA ALA A 455 5.89 -17.50 27.96
C ALA A 455 5.50 -17.08 26.55
N TYR A 456 5.83 -15.86 26.09
CA TYR A 456 5.47 -15.37 24.75
C TYR A 456 3.97 -15.51 24.39
N GLY A 457 3.07 -15.36 25.37
CA GLY A 457 1.63 -15.56 25.15
C GLY A 457 1.14 -17.02 25.23
N ALA A 458 2.02 -17.98 25.55
CA ALA A 458 1.64 -19.38 25.70
C ALA A 458 0.58 -19.59 26.79
N GLY A 459 -0.39 -20.46 26.50
CA GLY A 459 -1.54 -20.72 27.36
C GLY A 459 -2.65 -19.66 27.32
N THR A 460 -2.56 -18.64 26.45
CA THR A 460 -3.69 -17.73 26.17
C THR A 460 -4.86 -18.46 25.53
N GLU A 461 -6.08 -17.94 25.75
CA GLU A 461 -7.26 -18.39 25.01
C GLU A 461 -7.21 -17.94 23.55
N THR A 462 -7.38 -18.86 22.60
CA THR A 462 -7.51 -18.53 21.18
C THR A 462 -8.87 -17.89 20.92
N LEU A 463 -8.89 -16.59 20.64
CA LEU A 463 -10.10 -15.84 20.35
C LEU A 463 -10.59 -16.17 18.92
N ILE A 464 -11.50 -17.14 18.80
CA ILE A 464 -12.04 -17.62 17.50
C ILE A 464 -13.32 -16.89 17.03
N GLY A 465 -13.73 -15.84 17.73
CA GLY A 465 -14.93 -15.06 17.43
C GLY A 465 -14.62 -13.58 17.19
N PRO A 466 -15.57 -12.80 16.63
CA PRO A 466 -15.34 -11.38 16.33
C PRO A 466 -15.01 -10.53 17.56
N VAL A 467 -13.77 -10.03 17.61
CA VAL A 467 -13.29 -9.14 18.69
C VAL A 467 -13.36 -7.68 18.23
N TYR A 468 -13.89 -6.80 19.07
CA TYR A 468 -14.02 -5.37 18.80
C TYR A 468 -13.54 -4.56 20.01
N GLY A 469 -12.74 -3.52 19.77
CA GLY A 469 -12.29 -2.60 20.83
C GLY A 469 -12.38 -1.13 20.44
N ASN A 470 -12.30 -0.27 21.45
CA ASN A 470 -12.32 1.20 21.30
C ASN A 470 -10.96 1.80 20.90
N GLY A 471 -9.90 0.99 20.83
CA GLY A 471 -8.53 1.44 20.57
C GLY A 471 -7.78 2.02 21.77
N LEU A 472 -8.43 2.21 22.92
CA LEU A 472 -7.85 2.69 24.18
C LEU A 472 -7.50 1.56 25.15
N GLY A 473 -8.20 0.43 25.05
CA GLY A 473 -7.94 -0.79 25.83
C GLY A 473 -9.17 -1.69 25.95
N ASP A 474 -10.36 -1.08 25.98
CA ASP A 474 -11.62 -1.75 26.30
C ASP A 474 -12.30 -2.40 25.07
N GLU A 475 -13.06 -3.46 25.34
CA GLU A 475 -14.00 -4.05 24.39
C GLU A 475 -15.15 -3.08 24.06
N THR A 476 -15.70 -3.18 22.85
CA THR A 476 -16.91 -2.45 22.45
C THR A 476 -17.81 -3.28 21.52
N VAL A 477 -18.95 -2.74 21.11
CA VAL A 477 -19.92 -3.39 20.22
C VAL A 477 -19.71 -2.99 18.76
N PRO A 478 -20.10 -3.83 17.76
CA PRO A 478 -19.93 -3.51 16.33
C PRO A 478 -20.63 -2.23 15.86
N THR A 479 -21.61 -1.74 16.63
CA THR A 479 -22.40 -0.53 16.34
C THR A 479 -21.80 0.75 16.92
N ASP A 480 -20.71 0.67 17.69
CA ASP A 480 -20.00 1.85 18.18
C ASP A 480 -19.25 2.53 17.01
N PRO A 481 -19.45 3.84 16.75
CA PRO A 481 -18.69 4.57 15.73
C PRO A 481 -17.15 4.46 15.90
N ASN A 482 -16.68 4.18 17.11
CA ASN A 482 -15.27 4.01 17.45
C ASN A 482 -14.77 2.57 17.39
N ALA A 483 -15.63 1.59 17.12
CA ALA A 483 -15.24 0.20 17.04
C ALA A 483 -14.16 -0.04 15.97
N VAL A 484 -13.11 -0.75 16.38
CA VAL A 484 -12.12 -1.40 15.51
C VAL A 484 -12.28 -2.91 15.70
N ARG A 485 -12.50 -3.66 14.61
CA ARG A 485 -12.47 -5.14 14.64
C ARG A 485 -11.02 -5.63 14.58
N TYR A 486 -10.68 -6.60 15.41
CA TYR A 486 -9.32 -7.15 15.46
C TYR A 486 -9.29 -8.56 14.87
N PHE A 487 -8.22 -8.86 14.13
CA PHE A 487 -7.92 -10.17 13.54
C PHE A 487 -6.41 -10.47 13.61
N SER A 488 -6.05 -11.74 13.49
CA SER A 488 -4.65 -12.14 13.24
C SER A 488 -4.52 -13.44 12.45
N PHE A 489 -3.38 -13.61 11.80
CA PHE A 489 -2.87 -14.89 11.31
C PHE A 489 -1.34 -14.90 11.32
N THR A 490 -0.74 -16.07 11.08
CA THR A 490 0.70 -16.30 11.24
C THR A 490 1.16 -17.46 10.37
N GLY A 491 2.44 -17.48 10.01
CA GLY A 491 3.11 -18.67 9.50
C GLY A 491 3.42 -19.67 10.61
N ILE A 492 3.47 -20.94 10.24
CA ILE A 492 4.24 -21.97 10.95
C ILE A 492 5.19 -22.59 9.94
N GLY A 493 6.49 -22.54 10.21
CA GLY A 493 7.48 -23.08 9.30
C GLY A 493 8.88 -23.14 9.89
N GLU A 494 9.57 -24.21 9.53
CA GLU A 494 11.03 -24.27 9.56
C GLU A 494 11.57 -23.23 8.55
N TRP A 495 12.82 -22.78 8.73
CA TRP A 495 13.38 -21.84 7.76
C TRP A 495 13.67 -22.57 6.43
N ASN A 496 12.93 -22.21 5.39
CA ASN A 496 12.78 -23.02 4.18
C ASN A 496 13.99 -23.05 3.22
N THR A 497 15.03 -22.24 3.43
CA THR A 497 16.27 -22.28 2.62
C THR A 497 17.16 -23.46 3.04
N MET A 498 16.89 -24.63 2.45
CA MET A 498 17.77 -25.79 2.60
C MET A 498 19.17 -25.50 2.05
N PHE A 499 20.18 -25.41 2.92
CA PHE A 499 21.60 -25.43 2.55
C PHE A 499 21.90 -26.67 1.69
N ASN A 500 21.91 -26.48 0.36
CA ASN A 500 21.90 -27.59 -0.56
C ASN A 500 23.24 -28.34 -0.51
N LYS A 501 23.19 -29.64 -0.16
CA LYS A 501 24.39 -30.49 0.04
C LYS A 501 25.20 -30.75 -1.24
N GLU A 502 24.73 -30.26 -2.38
CA GLU A 502 25.51 -30.08 -3.62
C GLU A 502 25.79 -28.57 -3.80
N GLY A 503 26.95 -28.13 -3.32
CA GLY A 503 27.22 -26.71 -3.09
C GLY A 503 27.26 -25.83 -4.35
N LEU A 504 26.82 -24.58 -4.19
CA LEU A 504 26.90 -23.49 -5.18
C LEU A 504 26.18 -23.73 -6.53
N ALA A 505 25.01 -24.39 -6.51
CA ALA A 505 24.22 -24.64 -7.71
C ALA A 505 22.69 -24.60 -7.53
N ALA A 506 22.16 -23.60 -6.83
CA ALA A 506 20.71 -23.32 -6.73
C ALA A 506 20.34 -21.88 -7.17
N ASN A 507 20.95 -21.44 -8.28
CA ASN A 507 20.95 -20.06 -8.81
C ASN A 507 21.71 -19.04 -7.93
N GLU A 508 21.95 -17.86 -8.50
CA GLU A 508 22.74 -16.80 -7.88
C GLU A 508 21.87 -15.94 -6.94
N GLN A 509 22.49 -15.42 -5.86
CA GLN A 509 21.97 -14.38 -4.96
C GLN A 509 21.01 -14.75 -3.82
N ASP A 510 20.99 -15.99 -3.31
CA ASP A 510 20.57 -16.16 -1.91
C ASP A 510 21.70 -15.70 -0.97
N TYR A 511 21.60 -14.44 -0.55
CA TYR A 511 22.50 -13.82 0.43
C TYR A 511 21.92 -13.86 1.84
N THR A 512 20.74 -14.44 2.04
CA THR A 512 19.96 -14.26 3.27
C THR A 512 20.39 -15.23 4.37
N ASP A 513 20.71 -16.48 4.02
CA ASP A 513 20.90 -17.60 4.95
C ASP A 513 21.78 -17.31 6.19
N PRO A 514 22.96 -16.67 6.11
CA PRO A 514 23.83 -16.50 7.27
C PRO A 514 23.23 -15.60 8.36
N ALA A 515 22.44 -14.58 7.97
CA ALA A 515 21.75 -13.72 8.92
C ALA A 515 20.67 -14.47 9.69
N LEU A 516 19.93 -15.31 8.95
CA LEU A 516 18.75 -16.03 9.41
C LEU A 516 19.11 -17.21 10.30
N LEU A 517 20.22 -17.89 9.99
CA LEU A 517 20.88 -18.86 10.86
C LEU A 517 21.26 -18.26 12.22
N VAL A 518 21.84 -17.05 12.23
CA VAL A 518 22.20 -16.35 13.48
C VAL A 518 20.95 -15.93 14.25
N ILE A 519 19.93 -15.41 13.57
CA ILE A 519 18.60 -15.12 14.15
C ILE A 519 17.99 -16.36 14.83
N GLN A 520 17.95 -17.52 14.15
CA GLN A 520 17.44 -18.77 14.74
C GLN A 520 18.26 -19.21 15.96
N SER A 521 19.58 -19.09 15.91
CA SER A 521 20.44 -19.51 17.02
C SER A 521 20.17 -18.76 18.34
N MET A 522 19.63 -17.53 18.29
CA MET A 522 19.28 -16.73 19.48
C MET A 522 18.18 -17.38 20.33
N PHE A 523 17.28 -18.17 19.73
CA PHE A 523 16.26 -18.93 20.45
C PHE A 523 16.88 -19.89 21.47
N THR A 524 18.11 -20.37 21.22
CA THR A 524 18.83 -21.32 22.10
C THR A 524 19.55 -20.66 23.29
N ILE A 525 19.42 -19.34 23.46
CA ILE A 525 20.09 -18.55 24.52
C ILE A 525 19.13 -18.23 25.67
N VAL A 526 17.86 -17.93 25.36
CA VAL A 526 16.85 -17.45 26.33
C VAL A 526 16.65 -18.45 27.48
N GLY A 527 16.82 -18.02 28.73
CA GLY A 527 16.65 -18.88 29.91
C GLY A 527 17.80 -19.83 30.24
N GLU A 528 18.81 -19.97 29.36
CA GLU A 528 19.97 -20.85 29.58
C GLU A 528 21.07 -20.19 30.45
N ARG A 529 20.91 -18.89 30.79
CA ARG A 529 21.82 -18.11 31.68
C ARG A 529 23.30 -18.14 31.31
N THR A 530 23.58 -18.04 30.01
CA THR A 530 24.91 -18.16 29.41
C THR A 530 25.82 -16.94 29.68
N ASP A 531 27.13 -17.16 29.82
CA ASP A 531 28.16 -16.12 29.96
C ASP A 531 29.12 -16.08 28.75
N GLU A 532 30.10 -15.16 28.74
CA GLU A 532 31.07 -14.99 27.64
C GLU A 532 31.84 -16.27 27.26
N SER A 533 31.96 -17.27 28.15
CA SER A 533 32.60 -18.55 27.81
C SER A 533 31.77 -19.41 26.85
N PHE A 534 30.45 -19.20 26.81
CA PHE A 534 29.52 -19.92 25.94
C PHE A 534 29.62 -19.51 24.47
N PHE A 535 30.11 -18.30 24.17
CA PHE A 535 30.29 -17.80 22.80
C PHE A 535 31.05 -18.78 21.90
N GLY A 536 32.07 -19.46 22.45
CA GLY A 536 32.85 -20.45 21.72
C GLY A 536 32.10 -21.76 21.41
N GLN A 537 31.09 -22.12 22.20
CA GLN A 537 30.18 -23.23 21.91
C GLN A 537 29.14 -22.80 20.88
N TRP A 538 28.47 -21.67 21.12
CA TRP A 538 27.46 -21.11 20.22
C TRP A 538 28.00 -20.93 18.79
N LEU A 539 29.21 -20.37 18.64
CA LEU A 539 29.85 -20.19 17.33
C LEU A 539 30.24 -21.53 16.68
N ALA A 540 30.58 -22.57 17.47
CA ALA A 540 30.90 -23.88 16.94
C ALA A 540 29.64 -24.59 16.40
N GLU A 541 28.53 -24.52 17.13
CA GLU A 541 27.21 -25.04 16.70
C GLU A 541 26.75 -24.31 15.42
N LEU A 542 26.80 -22.98 15.40
CA LEU A 542 26.47 -22.15 14.23
C LEU A 542 27.27 -22.53 12.97
N VAL A 543 28.57 -22.83 13.14
CA VAL A 543 29.44 -23.29 12.03
C VAL A 543 29.17 -24.74 11.65
N GLU A 544 28.79 -25.62 12.59
CA GLU A 544 28.37 -26.99 12.28
C GLU A 544 27.08 -27.00 11.45
N ASP A 545 26.08 -26.18 11.81
CA ASP A 545 24.85 -26.01 11.02
C ASP A 545 25.14 -25.48 9.62
N PHE A 546 25.90 -24.38 9.50
CA PHE A 546 26.26 -23.79 8.21
C PHE A 546 27.07 -24.75 7.31
N THR A 547 27.95 -25.58 7.87
CA THR A 547 28.84 -26.44 7.07
C THR A 547 28.31 -27.85 6.81
N THR A 548 27.42 -28.37 7.66
CA THR A 548 26.81 -29.70 7.47
C THR A 548 25.41 -29.62 6.86
N GLY A 549 24.76 -28.45 6.90
CA GLY A 549 23.36 -28.28 6.51
C GLY A 549 22.44 -29.14 7.39
N SER A 550 22.60 -29.08 8.70
CA SER A 550 21.52 -29.41 9.64
C SER A 550 20.38 -28.39 9.50
N ASP A 551 19.21 -28.74 10.01
CA ASP A 551 18.10 -27.80 10.17
C ASP A 551 18.36 -26.94 11.43
N PRO A 552 18.60 -25.62 11.29
CA PRO A 552 18.92 -24.74 12.41
C PRO A 552 17.71 -24.42 13.31
N THR A 553 16.51 -24.87 12.93
CA THR A 553 15.30 -24.71 13.74
C THR A 553 15.08 -25.85 14.74
N LEU A 554 15.91 -26.91 14.70
CA LEU A 554 15.91 -28.04 15.65
C LEU A 554 16.48 -27.65 17.03
N ARG A 555 15.76 -26.79 17.72
CA ARG A 555 16.12 -26.23 19.04
C ARG A 555 15.85 -27.27 20.15
N ASN A 556 16.88 -27.60 20.92
CA ASN A 556 16.82 -28.58 22.03
C ASN A 556 16.96 -27.95 23.44
N ARG A 557 17.15 -26.63 23.49
CA ARG A 557 17.34 -25.79 24.69
C ARG A 557 16.79 -24.38 24.41
N GLY A 558 16.61 -23.56 25.45
CA GLY A 558 15.99 -22.24 25.32
C GLY A 558 14.51 -22.30 24.90
N TYR A 559 14.09 -21.47 23.94
CA TYR A 559 12.74 -21.54 23.37
C TYR A 559 12.67 -22.57 22.23
N THR A 560 11.74 -23.52 22.34
CA THR A 560 11.58 -24.66 21.43
C THR A 560 10.15 -24.84 20.91
N GLY A 561 9.27 -23.85 21.07
CA GLY A 561 7.90 -23.88 20.56
C GLY A 561 7.78 -23.53 19.07
N GLU A 562 6.55 -23.63 18.54
CA GLU A 562 6.23 -23.31 17.15
C GLU A 562 6.43 -21.81 16.85
N SER A 563 6.89 -21.51 15.64
CA SER A 563 7.27 -20.17 15.17
C SER A 563 7.28 -20.10 13.64
N ASP A 564 7.16 -18.90 13.08
CA ASP A 564 7.45 -18.55 11.67
C ASP A 564 8.98 -18.43 11.39
N ALA A 565 9.80 -19.10 12.21
CA ALA A 565 11.24 -18.93 12.31
C ALA A 565 11.77 -17.51 12.68
N PHE A 566 10.93 -16.58 13.16
CA PHE A 566 11.35 -15.33 13.82
C PHE A 566 10.56 -14.99 15.10
N ILE A 567 9.27 -15.30 15.15
CA ILE A 567 8.30 -14.96 16.20
C ILE A 567 7.53 -16.23 16.62
N PRO A 568 7.30 -16.47 17.92
CA PRO A 568 6.46 -17.57 18.38
C PRO A 568 5.00 -17.43 17.95
N VAL A 569 4.37 -18.53 17.53
CA VAL A 569 2.93 -18.57 17.18
C VAL A 569 2.05 -17.99 18.28
N ASP A 570 2.35 -18.30 19.54
CA ASP A 570 1.57 -17.81 20.67
C ASP A 570 1.72 -16.30 20.92
N SER A 571 2.77 -15.68 20.39
CA SER A 571 3.00 -14.23 20.45
C SER A 571 2.16 -13.48 19.40
N THR A 572 1.72 -14.15 18.34
CA THR A 572 0.99 -13.54 17.21
C THR A 572 -0.52 -13.42 17.42
N ARG A 573 -1.06 -14.17 18.38
CA ARG A 573 -2.50 -14.23 18.72
C ARG A 573 -3.05 -12.85 19.09
N PHE A 574 -3.91 -12.29 18.23
CA PHE A 574 -4.55 -10.99 18.43
C PHE A 574 -5.91 -10.89 17.72
N GLY A 575 -6.97 -10.53 18.44
CA GLY A 575 -8.32 -10.48 17.90
C GLY A 575 -8.81 -11.85 17.42
N GLU A 576 -9.72 -11.85 16.43
CA GLU A 576 -10.22 -13.06 15.77
C GLU A 576 -9.06 -13.78 15.04
N PHE A 577 -8.50 -14.82 15.67
CA PHE A 577 -7.40 -15.61 15.12
C PHE A 577 -7.91 -16.50 13.98
N ILE A 578 -7.55 -16.14 12.76
CA ILE A 578 -8.01 -16.80 11.53
C ILE A 578 -7.34 -18.18 11.37
N GLY A 579 -6.10 -18.31 11.83
CA GLY A 579 -5.35 -19.56 11.82
C GLY A 579 -3.85 -19.36 11.63
N SER A 580 -3.14 -20.48 11.64
CA SER A 580 -1.76 -20.60 11.18
C SER A 580 -1.73 -21.28 9.81
N PHE A 581 -0.86 -20.81 8.93
CA PHE A 581 -0.69 -21.30 7.56
C PHE A 581 0.74 -21.81 7.35
N GLY A 582 0.97 -22.69 6.37
CA GLY A 582 2.35 -23.06 6.05
C GLY A 582 2.60 -24.28 5.16
N PRO A 583 3.84 -24.82 5.15
CA PRO A 583 5.00 -24.30 5.88
C PRO A 583 5.37 -22.87 5.43
N TRP A 584 5.38 -21.91 6.37
CA TRP A 584 5.69 -20.49 6.14
C TRP A 584 6.69 -19.99 7.18
N ASN A 585 7.78 -19.39 6.72
CA ASN A 585 8.63 -18.52 7.52
C ASN A 585 8.15 -17.05 7.48
N HIS A 586 8.81 -16.19 8.25
CA HIS A 586 8.51 -14.75 8.39
C HIS A 586 8.67 -13.91 7.10
N LEU A 587 9.14 -14.50 6.00
CA LEU A 587 9.16 -13.87 4.66
C LEU A 587 8.06 -14.45 3.74
N ASP A 588 7.78 -15.76 3.82
CA ASP A 588 6.67 -16.38 3.11
C ASP A 588 5.34 -15.64 3.40
N GLU A 589 5.17 -15.18 4.64
CA GLU A 589 4.02 -14.36 5.10
C GLU A 589 3.76 -13.07 4.31
N MET A 590 4.80 -12.43 3.76
CA MET A 590 4.65 -11.25 2.89
C MET A 590 4.79 -11.60 1.40
N ASN A 591 4.75 -12.90 1.06
CA ASN A 591 5.04 -13.46 -0.25
C ASN A 591 6.48 -13.14 -0.74
N ALA A 592 7.42 -12.97 0.19
CA ALA A 592 8.83 -12.78 -0.08
C ALA A 592 9.61 -14.11 0.02
N PHE A 593 10.71 -14.30 -0.71
CA PHE A 593 11.34 -13.37 -1.64
C PHE A 593 10.84 -13.58 -3.08
N LEU A 594 10.29 -12.53 -3.72
CA LEU A 594 9.74 -12.58 -5.09
C LEU A 594 8.68 -13.68 -5.34
N GLY A 595 7.92 -14.08 -4.31
CA GLY A 595 6.96 -15.19 -4.38
C GLY A 595 7.59 -16.57 -4.36
N SER A 596 8.87 -16.68 -3.94
CA SER A 596 9.57 -17.94 -3.74
C SER A 596 9.19 -18.52 -2.38
N ILE A 597 8.17 -19.38 -2.37
CA ILE A 597 7.63 -20.07 -1.19
C ILE A 597 7.70 -21.59 -1.40
N PRO A 598 7.54 -22.43 -0.35
CA PRO A 598 7.62 -23.89 -0.50
C PRO A 598 6.52 -24.43 -1.43
N ALA A 599 6.87 -25.39 -2.30
CA ALA A 599 5.95 -25.94 -3.30
C ALA A 599 4.73 -26.70 -2.74
N ASN A 600 4.71 -26.94 -1.42
CA ASN A 600 3.63 -27.57 -0.66
C ASN A 600 3.01 -26.64 0.39
N ALA A 601 3.31 -25.33 0.36
CA ALA A 601 2.75 -24.35 1.28
C ALA A 601 1.39 -23.81 0.83
N ASP A 602 0.59 -23.39 1.82
CA ASP A 602 -0.51 -22.45 1.60
C ASP A 602 -0.03 -21.23 0.80
N GLN A 603 -0.90 -20.65 -0.02
CA GLN A 603 -0.52 -19.56 -0.92
C GLN A 603 -0.80 -18.20 -0.24
N PRO A 604 0.21 -17.39 0.12
CA PRO A 604 0.01 -16.16 0.90
C PRO A 604 -0.94 -15.19 0.20
N LEU A 605 -0.76 -15.02 -1.12
CA LEU A 605 -1.64 -14.20 -1.95
C LEU A 605 -3.12 -14.61 -1.87
N THR A 606 -3.42 -15.91 -1.81
CA THR A 606 -4.80 -16.42 -1.63
C THR A 606 -5.30 -16.14 -0.22
N VAL A 607 -4.46 -16.31 0.81
CA VAL A 607 -4.83 -16.00 2.22
C VAL A 607 -5.14 -14.51 2.40
N TYR A 608 -4.36 -13.61 1.79
CA TYR A 608 -4.68 -12.17 1.77
C TYR A 608 -5.99 -11.89 1.02
N GLU A 609 -6.23 -12.47 -0.15
CA GLU A 609 -7.48 -12.26 -0.92
C GLU A 609 -8.72 -12.76 -0.16
N ASP A 610 -8.66 -13.97 0.41
CA ASP A 610 -9.72 -14.55 1.25
C ASP A 610 -9.94 -13.75 2.54
N HIS A 611 -8.88 -13.16 3.10
CA HIS A 611 -9.02 -12.28 4.26
C HIS A 611 -9.62 -10.92 3.90
N VAL A 612 -9.29 -10.32 2.74
CA VAL A 612 -9.94 -9.08 2.28
C VAL A 612 -11.41 -9.32 1.95
N ASN A 613 -11.77 -10.47 1.39
CA ASN A 613 -13.15 -10.94 1.26
C ASN A 613 -13.85 -11.05 2.63
N ARG A 614 -13.17 -11.56 3.68
CA ARG A 614 -13.68 -11.61 5.06
C ARG A 614 -13.94 -10.21 5.65
N LEU A 615 -13.08 -9.22 5.34
CA LEU A 615 -13.31 -7.83 5.71
C LEU A 615 -14.58 -7.29 5.03
N GLN A 616 -14.70 -7.46 3.71
CA GLN A 616 -15.87 -7.06 2.93
C GLN A 616 -17.18 -7.69 3.46
N GLN A 617 -17.18 -9.00 3.73
CA GLN A 617 -18.32 -9.70 4.33
C GLN A 617 -18.64 -9.21 5.75
N GLY A 618 -17.64 -8.67 6.47
CA GLY A 618 -17.80 -7.99 7.74
C GLY A 618 -18.38 -6.56 7.65
N GLY A 619 -18.60 -6.03 6.45
CA GLY A 619 -19.03 -4.64 6.24
C GLY A 619 -17.91 -3.60 6.45
N LEU A 620 -16.66 -4.06 6.36
CA LEU A 620 -15.41 -3.29 6.48
C LEU A 620 -14.84 -2.99 5.09
#